data_AF-A0A1F8M676-F1
#
_entry.id   AF-A0A1F8M676-F1
#
_cell.length_a   1.000
_cell.length_b   1.000
_cell.length_c   1.000
_cell.angle_alpha   90.00
_cell.angle_beta   90.00
_cell.angle_gamma   90.00
#
_symmetry.space_group_name_H-M   'P 1'
#
loop_
_entity.id
_entity.type
_entity.pdbx_description
1 polymer ?
#
loop_
_entity_poly.entity_id
_entity_poly.type
_entity_poly.pdbx_seq_one_letter_code
_entity_poly.pdbx_strand_id
1 'polypeptide(L)'
;MGEGFLENLIRYLIESLSFVVERLNWLSIIDLAIVTLVFFGVLILLRDTKAVVLLRGVLLLVVLGSLLNSTEALPAFSWLIKTTLPALVLAIPVIFAPEIRRALERLGKAGFIFGTGKTSPGTQKAIAAVVNATVRLSDRRHGALIVMQRVDNLEEFVRTGVIVDAQVTPELILQIFFPNTPLHDGAIIMEGSRMLAAACVMPLSASGVLAHTPDRQLGLRHRAALGISEVSDAVVVVVSEESG
;
A
#
# COMPACT_ATOMS: atom_id res chain seq x y z
N MET A 1 -11.52 46.49 27.11
CA MET A 1 -10.65 46.44 25.92
C MET A 1 -10.89 45.22 25.01
N GLY A 2 -11.80 44.28 25.33
CA GLY A 2 -12.00 43.04 24.55
C GLY A 2 -13.12 43.05 23.51
N GLU A 3 -14.18 43.87 23.68
CA GLU A 3 -15.37 43.79 22.81
C GLU A 3 -15.12 44.33 21.39
N GLY A 4 -14.35 45.41 21.24
CA GLY A 4 -14.01 45.95 19.91
C GLY A 4 -13.08 45.05 19.08
N PHE A 5 -12.30 44.16 19.70
CA PHE A 5 -11.42 43.24 18.97
C PHE A 5 -12.21 42.13 18.28
N LEU A 6 -13.20 41.56 18.97
CA LEU A 6 -14.07 40.53 18.41
C LEU A 6 -14.96 41.08 17.30
N GLU A 7 -15.54 42.27 17.46
CA GLU A 7 -16.35 42.90 16.40
C GLU A 7 -15.52 43.24 15.16
N ASN A 8 -14.29 43.73 15.34
CA ASN A 8 -13.39 44.01 14.22
C ASN A 8 -12.92 42.72 13.54
N LEU A 9 -12.63 41.66 14.30
CA LEU A 9 -12.28 40.34 13.74
C LEU A 9 -13.43 39.74 12.93
N ILE A 10 -14.66 39.85 13.44
CA ILE A 10 -15.87 39.37 12.77
C ILE A 10 -16.13 40.16 11.49
N ARG A 11 -16.02 41.49 11.51
CA ARG A 11 -16.12 42.31 10.28
C ARG A 11 -15.05 41.94 9.26
N TYR A 12 -13.80 41.77 9.70
CA TYR A 12 -12.70 41.41 8.81
C TYR A 12 -12.90 40.03 8.17
N LEU A 13 -13.41 39.06 8.94
CA LEU A 13 -13.80 37.74 8.43
C LEU A 13 -14.94 37.82 7.42
N ILE A 14 -15.99 38.61 7.71
CA ILE A 14 -17.14 38.78 6.83
C ILE A 14 -16.73 39.46 5.52
N GLU A 15 -15.93 40.53 5.58
CA GLU A 15 -15.41 41.23 4.40
C GLU A 15 -14.48 40.34 3.57
N SER A 16 -13.65 39.53 4.23
CA SER A 16 -12.79 38.54 3.55
C SER A 16 -13.62 37.45 2.88
N LEU A 17 -14.70 36.98 3.52
CA LEU A 17 -15.58 35.97 2.96
C LEU A 17 -16.38 36.52 1.77
N SER A 18 -16.94 37.73 1.89
CA SER A 18 -17.71 38.36 0.81
C SER A 18 -16.83 38.63 -0.41
N PHE A 19 -15.58 39.04 -0.20
CA PHE A 19 -14.61 39.24 -1.28
C PHE A 19 -14.30 37.93 -2.04
N VAL A 20 -14.22 36.81 -1.34
CA VAL A 20 -14.02 35.48 -1.96
C VAL A 20 -15.28 35.02 -2.70
N VAL A 21 -16.46 35.27 -2.13
CA VAL A 21 -17.76 34.90 -2.73
C VAL A 21 -18.08 35.73 -3.97
N GLU A 22 -17.74 37.01 -4.01
CA GLU A 22 -17.93 37.85 -5.21
C GLU A 22 -17.00 37.47 -6.37
N ARG A 23 -15.86 36.84 -6.07
CA ARG A 23 -14.89 36.35 -7.07
C ARG A 23 -15.09 34.88 -7.43
N LEU A 24 -16.03 34.18 -6.80
CA LEU A 24 -16.32 32.77 -7.08
C LEU A 24 -17.00 32.65 -8.44
N ASN A 25 -16.20 32.34 -9.45
CA ASN A 25 -16.68 32.02 -10.79
C ASN A 25 -16.96 30.50 -10.90
N TRP A 26 -17.72 30.06 -11.91
CA TRP A 26 -17.95 28.62 -12.15
C TRP A 26 -16.62 27.86 -12.36
N LEU A 27 -15.63 28.54 -12.95
CA LEU A 27 -14.25 28.06 -13.06
C LEU A 27 -13.59 27.83 -11.70
N SER A 28 -13.84 28.68 -10.70
CA SER A 28 -13.30 28.54 -9.34
C SER A 28 -13.88 27.32 -8.62
N ILE A 29 -15.14 26.97 -8.90
CA ILE A 29 -15.76 25.75 -8.36
C ILE A 29 -15.09 24.51 -8.96
N ILE A 30 -14.88 24.50 -10.28
CA ILE A 30 -14.17 23.40 -10.96
C ILE A 30 -12.73 23.28 -10.45
N ASP A 31 -12.02 24.39 -10.33
CA ASP A 31 -10.66 24.43 -9.81
C ASP A 31 -10.58 23.88 -8.38
N LEU A 32 -11.46 24.35 -7.48
CA LEU A 32 -11.55 23.84 -6.11
C LEU A 32 -11.91 22.35 -6.08
N ALA A 33 -12.80 21.89 -6.95
CA ALA A 33 -13.15 20.47 -7.05
C ALA A 33 -11.95 19.61 -7.49
N ILE A 34 -11.18 20.07 -8.49
CA ILE A 34 -9.97 19.39 -8.95
C ILE A 34 -8.92 19.36 -7.84
N VAL A 35 -8.63 20.50 -7.21
CA VAL A 35 -7.67 20.58 -6.09
C VAL A 35 -8.09 19.66 -4.96
N THR A 36 -9.38 19.67 -4.59
CA THR A 36 -9.92 18.80 -3.55
C THR A 36 -9.76 17.33 -3.91
N LEU A 37 -10.05 16.93 -5.16
CA LEU A 37 -9.87 15.55 -5.62
C LEU A 37 -8.40 15.11 -5.58
N VAL A 38 -7.48 16.00 -5.99
CA VAL A 38 -6.04 15.75 -5.92
C VAL A 38 -5.58 15.56 -4.48
N PHE A 39 -5.93 16.48 -3.58
CA PHE A 39 -5.61 16.36 -2.15
C PHE A 39 -6.24 15.11 -1.52
N PHE A 40 -7.49 14.82 -1.86
CA PHE A 40 -8.18 13.62 -1.39
C PHE A 40 -7.46 12.34 -1.84
N GLY A 41 -7.03 12.28 -3.10
CA GLY A 41 -6.21 11.18 -3.62
C GLY A 41 -4.87 11.04 -2.90
N VAL A 42 -4.17 12.15 -2.66
CA VAL A 42 -2.92 12.17 -1.87
C VAL A 42 -3.16 11.67 -0.44
N LEU A 43 -4.24 12.10 0.21
CA LEU A 43 -4.59 11.65 1.56
C LEU A 43 -4.91 10.15 1.63
N ILE A 44 -5.61 9.60 0.62
CA ILE A 44 -5.85 8.15 0.51
C ILE A 44 -4.53 7.40 0.30
N LEU A 45 -3.63 7.91 -0.54
CA LEU A 45 -2.35 7.28 -0.82
C LEU A 45 -1.42 7.25 0.40
N LEU A 46 -1.50 8.27 1.25
CA LEU A 46 -0.76 8.34 2.51
C LEU A 46 -1.42 7.51 3.62
N ARG A 47 -2.71 7.20 3.51
CA ARG A 47 -3.48 6.45 4.52
C ARG A 47 -2.79 5.10 4.77
N ASP A 48 -2.60 4.79 6.05
CA ASP A 48 -1.99 3.53 6.54
C ASP A 48 -0.49 3.34 6.21
N THR A 49 0.19 4.36 5.68
CA THR A 49 1.65 4.33 5.51
C THR A 49 2.39 4.81 6.76
N LYS A 50 3.61 4.30 6.97
CA LYS A 50 4.55 4.84 7.98
C LYS A 50 4.83 6.34 7.76
N ALA A 51 4.57 6.85 6.56
CA ALA A 51 4.70 8.26 6.23
C ALA A 51 3.80 9.16 7.09
N VAL A 52 2.60 8.70 7.48
CA VAL A 52 1.70 9.51 8.34
C VAL A 52 2.30 9.74 9.73
N VAL A 53 3.00 8.75 10.29
CA VAL A 53 3.68 8.88 11.59
C VAL A 53 4.83 9.87 11.50
N LEU A 54 5.64 9.77 10.44
CA LEU A 54 6.74 10.70 10.19
C LEU A 54 6.22 12.13 9.94
N LEU A 55 5.18 12.29 9.13
CA LEU A 55 4.58 13.58 8.82
C LEU A 55 3.97 14.24 10.07
N ARG A 56 3.30 13.47 10.94
CA ARG A 56 2.86 13.93 12.27
C ARG A 56 4.03 14.35 13.15
N GLY A 57 5.14 13.61 13.12
CA GLY A 57 6.37 13.94 13.86
C GLY A 57 7.01 15.25 13.38
N VAL A 58 7.16 15.43 12.06
CA VAL A 58 7.66 16.67 11.45
C VAL A 58 6.72 17.83 11.77
N LEU A 59 5.41 17.66 11.62
CA LEU A 59 4.41 18.68 11.94
C LEU A 59 4.49 19.11 13.41
N LEU A 60 4.58 18.14 14.32
CA LEU A 60 4.73 18.40 15.76
C LEU A 60 6.02 19.16 16.07
N LEU A 61 7.15 18.78 15.44
CA LEU A 61 8.42 19.50 15.57
C LEU A 61 8.34 20.93 15.03
N VAL A 62 7.66 21.15 13.91
CA VAL A 62 7.46 22.49 13.32
C VAL A 62 6.58 23.35 14.23
N VAL A 63 5.47 22.81 14.77
CA VAL A 63 4.58 23.53 15.68
C VAL A 63 5.30 23.88 16.99
N LEU A 64 5.96 22.92 17.63
CA LEU A 64 6.77 23.17 18.84
C LEU A 64 7.89 24.18 18.56
N GLY A 65 8.60 24.03 17.44
CA GLY A 65 9.65 24.95 17.01
C GLY A 65 9.12 26.38 16.81
N SER A 66 7.96 26.54 16.18
CA SER A 66 7.32 27.83 15.96
C SER A 66 6.88 28.50 17.26
N LEU A 67 6.34 27.73 18.21
CA LEU A 67 5.94 28.23 19.52
C LEU A 67 7.15 28.68 20.35
N LEU A 68 8.23 27.90 20.36
CA LEU A 68 9.45 28.20 21.11
C LEU A 68 10.23 29.39 20.52
N ASN A 69 10.15 29.60 19.19
CA ASN A 69 10.78 30.73 18.51
C ASN A 69 10.08 32.08 18.79
N SER A 70 8.86 32.07 19.35
CA SER A 70 8.16 33.31 19.75
C SER A 70 8.70 33.92 21.05
N THR A 71 9.46 33.16 21.83
CA THR A 71 10.18 33.62 23.02
C THR A 71 11.64 33.90 22.67
N GLU A 72 12.09 35.15 22.78
CA GLU A 72 13.49 35.59 22.53
C GLU A 72 14.54 34.93 23.46
N ALA A 73 14.14 34.02 24.34
CA ALA A 73 14.96 33.44 25.40
C ALA A 73 15.94 32.33 24.95
N LEU A 74 15.81 31.76 23.73
CA LEU A 74 16.56 30.56 23.31
C LEU A 74 17.25 30.71 21.94
N PRO A 75 18.31 31.54 21.83
CA PRO A 75 19.00 31.80 20.56
C PRO A 75 19.66 30.56 19.94
N ALA A 76 20.23 29.66 20.75
CA ALA A 76 20.84 28.42 20.26
C ALA A 76 19.81 27.46 19.65
N PHE A 77 18.60 27.40 20.23
CA PHE A 77 17.51 26.57 19.70
C PHE A 77 16.95 27.16 18.40
N SER A 78 16.80 28.49 18.32
CA SER A 78 16.39 29.17 17.08
C SER A 78 17.40 28.91 15.94
N TRP A 79 18.71 28.95 16.25
CA TRP A 79 19.75 28.61 15.27
C TRP A 79 19.66 27.16 14.80
N LEU A 80 19.46 26.20 15.72
CA LEU A 80 19.30 24.79 15.40
C LEU A 80 18.11 24.57 14.47
N ILE A 81 16.94 25.11 14.81
CA ILE A 81 15.71 24.98 14.02
C ILE A 81 15.88 25.60 12.62
N LYS A 82 16.45 26.81 12.53
CA LYS A 82 16.70 27.48 11.23
C LYS A 82 17.67 26.71 10.33
N THR A 83 18.62 25.98 10.92
CA THR A 83 19.61 25.20 10.18
C THR A 83 19.08 23.82 9.80
N THR A 84 18.37 23.14 10.72
CA THR A 84 17.90 21.77 10.54
C THR A 84 16.59 21.67 9.74
N LEU A 85 15.65 22.62 9.89
CA LEU A 85 14.37 22.54 9.18
C LEU A 85 14.50 22.47 7.65
N PRO A 86 15.30 23.33 6.99
CA PRO A 86 15.47 23.24 5.54
C PRO A 86 16.05 21.89 5.10
N ALA A 87 17.02 21.35 5.84
CA ALA A 87 17.61 20.04 5.57
C ALA A 87 16.58 18.91 5.75
N LEU A 88 15.73 18.99 6.78
CA LEU A 88 14.66 18.01 7.03
C LEU A 88 13.60 18.02 5.92
N VAL A 89 13.19 19.20 5.44
CA VAL A 89 12.26 19.34 4.31
C VAL A 89 12.84 18.71 3.04
N LEU A 90 14.14 18.89 2.80
CA LEU A 90 14.83 18.31 1.64
C LEU A 90 15.05 16.79 1.78
N ALA A 91 15.19 16.30 3.01
CA ALA A 91 15.31 14.87 3.30
C ALA A 91 14.01 14.10 3.06
N ILE A 92 12.83 14.74 3.20
CA ILE A 92 11.52 14.09 3.02
C ILE A 92 11.40 13.42 1.64
N PRO A 93 11.55 14.13 0.49
CA PRO A 93 11.50 13.49 -0.83
C PRO A 93 12.53 12.37 -1.04
N VAL A 94 13.71 12.49 -0.42
CA VAL A 94 14.79 11.49 -0.54
C VAL A 94 14.43 10.22 0.22
N ILE A 95 13.92 10.36 1.45
CA ILE A 95 13.47 9.24 2.29
C ILE A 95 12.24 8.57 1.65
N PHE A 96 11.33 9.36 1.08
CA PHE A 96 10.10 8.88 0.43
C PHE A 96 10.25 8.61 -1.08
N ALA A 97 11.49 8.61 -1.61
CA ALA A 97 11.72 8.32 -3.02
C ALA A 97 11.14 6.95 -3.44
N PRO A 98 11.22 5.88 -2.63
CA PRO A 98 10.61 4.59 -2.97
C PRO A 98 9.08 4.66 -3.11
N GLU A 99 8.39 5.38 -2.22
CA GLU A 99 6.93 5.54 -2.24
C GLU A 99 6.48 6.35 -3.43
N ILE A 100 7.15 7.48 -3.72
CA ILE A 100 6.88 8.31 -4.90
C ILE A 100 7.04 7.50 -6.18
N ARG A 101 8.13 6.72 -6.27
CA ARG A 101 8.37 5.82 -7.40
C ARG A 101 7.23 4.82 -7.58
N ARG A 102 6.83 4.11 -6.50
CA ARG A 102 5.72 3.14 -6.55
C ARG A 102 4.40 3.79 -6.96
N ALA A 103 4.12 4.99 -6.46
CA ALA A 103 2.90 5.73 -6.82
C ALA A 103 2.87 6.10 -8.30
N LEU A 104 4.00 6.56 -8.86
CA LEU A 104 4.13 6.87 -10.28
C LEU A 104 4.06 5.61 -11.15
N GLU A 105 4.68 4.51 -10.72
CA GLU A 105 4.57 3.21 -11.40
C GLU A 105 3.10 2.75 -11.47
N ARG A 106 2.34 2.89 -10.37
CA ARG A 106 0.91 2.59 -10.33
C ARG A 106 0.08 3.53 -11.20
N LEU A 107 0.39 4.83 -11.20
CA LEU A 107 -0.32 5.81 -12.04
C LEU A 107 -0.07 5.56 -13.54
N GLY A 108 1.17 5.22 -13.92
CA GLY A 108 1.51 4.83 -15.29
C GLY A 108 0.79 3.54 -15.73
N LYS A 109 0.61 2.59 -14.81
CA LYS A 109 -0.17 1.37 -15.05
C LYS A 109 -1.69 1.59 -14.94
N ALA A 110 -2.17 2.65 -14.30
CA ALA A 110 -3.60 2.97 -14.25
C ALA A 110 -4.16 3.30 -15.66
N GLY A 111 -3.31 3.74 -16.59
CA GLY A 111 -3.66 3.80 -18.02
C GLY A 111 -4.05 2.44 -18.62
N PHE A 112 -3.52 1.33 -18.10
CA PHE A 112 -3.96 -0.04 -18.43
C PHE A 112 -5.28 -0.44 -17.76
N ILE A 113 -5.66 0.18 -16.63
CA ILE A 113 -6.93 -0.09 -15.93
C ILE A 113 -8.13 0.47 -16.73
N PHE A 114 -7.93 1.54 -17.49
CA PHE A 114 -8.92 2.07 -18.43
C PHE A 114 -8.99 1.28 -19.76
N GLY A 115 -8.05 0.37 -20.02
CA GLY A 115 -8.21 -0.64 -21.05
C GLY A 115 -9.25 -1.64 -20.57
N THR A 116 -10.44 -1.64 -21.19
CA THR A 116 -11.53 -2.58 -20.94
C THR A 116 -10.99 -3.99 -20.68
N GLY A 117 -10.96 -4.37 -19.40
CA GLY A 117 -10.43 -5.64 -18.92
C GLY A 117 -11.32 -6.79 -19.38
N LYS A 118 -11.22 -7.17 -20.65
CA LYS A 118 -11.63 -8.51 -21.07
C LYS A 118 -10.64 -9.45 -20.40
N THR A 119 -11.04 -9.99 -19.25
CA THR A 119 -10.39 -11.16 -18.64
C THR A 119 -10.08 -12.13 -19.77
N SER A 120 -8.80 -12.38 -20.04
CA SER A 120 -8.45 -13.25 -21.14
C SER A 120 -9.09 -14.63 -20.87
N PRO A 121 -9.59 -15.34 -21.90
CA PRO A 121 -10.11 -16.70 -21.72
C PRO A 121 -9.11 -17.63 -21.00
N GLY A 122 -7.80 -17.37 -21.17
CA GLY A 122 -6.73 -18.07 -20.46
C GLY A 122 -6.73 -17.82 -18.95
N THR A 123 -6.94 -16.57 -18.53
CA THR A 123 -6.99 -16.20 -17.10
C THR A 123 -8.17 -16.87 -16.39
N GLN A 124 -9.35 -16.93 -17.02
CA GLN A 124 -10.51 -17.62 -16.43
C GLN A 124 -10.25 -19.12 -16.25
N LYS A 125 -9.63 -19.76 -17.24
CA LYS A 125 -9.22 -21.18 -17.13
C LYS A 125 -8.20 -21.39 -16.01
N ALA A 126 -7.24 -20.49 -15.85
CA ALA A 126 -6.25 -20.56 -14.79
C ALA A 126 -6.88 -20.40 -13.39
N ILE A 127 -7.85 -19.49 -13.23
CA ILE A 127 -8.62 -19.36 -11.98
C ILE A 127 -9.39 -20.66 -11.68
N ALA A 128 -10.07 -21.22 -12.67
CA ALA A 128 -10.76 -22.51 -12.50
C ALA A 128 -9.78 -23.64 -12.11
N ALA A 129 -8.56 -23.62 -12.66
CA ALA A 129 -7.52 -24.57 -12.30
C ALA A 129 -7.05 -24.41 -10.84
N VAL A 130 -6.87 -23.17 -10.38
CA VAL A 130 -6.53 -22.86 -8.98
C VAL A 130 -7.65 -23.31 -8.04
N VAL A 131 -8.92 -23.03 -8.37
CA VAL A 131 -10.07 -23.49 -7.57
C VAL A 131 -10.10 -25.03 -7.48
N ASN A 132 -10.00 -25.73 -8.61
CA ASN A 132 -10.00 -27.19 -8.62
C ASN A 132 -8.82 -27.79 -7.84
N ALA A 133 -7.63 -27.20 -7.93
CA ALA A 133 -6.46 -27.65 -7.18
C ALA A 133 -6.62 -27.39 -5.67
N THR A 134 -7.08 -26.21 -5.28
CA THR A 134 -7.23 -25.81 -3.87
C THR A 134 -8.27 -26.64 -3.14
N VAL A 135 -9.39 -26.98 -3.78
CA VAL A 135 -10.38 -27.94 -3.21
C VAL A 135 -9.70 -29.29 -2.92
N ARG A 136 -8.97 -29.83 -3.90
CA ARG A 136 -8.28 -31.13 -3.74
C ARG A 136 -7.14 -31.10 -2.73
N LEU A 137 -6.47 -29.95 -2.58
CA LEU A 137 -5.42 -29.73 -1.58
C LEU A 137 -6.03 -29.63 -0.18
N SER A 138 -7.14 -28.92 -0.02
CA SER A 138 -7.89 -28.78 1.24
C SER A 138 -8.42 -30.14 1.72
N ASP A 139 -9.04 -30.93 0.82
CA ASP A 139 -9.52 -32.30 1.12
C ASP A 139 -8.39 -33.21 1.66
N ARG A 140 -7.16 -33.00 1.18
CA ARG A 140 -5.97 -33.75 1.56
C ARG A 140 -5.18 -33.09 2.69
N ARG A 141 -5.57 -31.89 3.14
CA ARG A 141 -4.82 -31.03 4.06
C ARG A 141 -3.37 -30.80 3.64
N HIS A 142 -3.15 -30.65 2.34
CA HIS A 142 -1.86 -30.25 1.79
C HIS A 142 -1.78 -28.73 1.76
N GLY A 143 -0.88 -28.16 2.55
CA GLY A 143 -0.71 -26.71 2.63
C GLY A 143 -0.27 -26.10 1.30
N ALA A 144 -0.86 -24.97 0.93
CA ALA A 144 -0.56 -24.29 -0.32
C ALA A 144 -0.56 -22.77 -0.17
N LEU A 145 0.26 -22.11 -0.99
CA LEU A 145 0.39 -20.66 -1.04
C LEU A 145 0.54 -20.21 -2.50
N ILE A 146 -0.53 -19.69 -3.08
CA ILE A 146 -0.61 -19.34 -4.51
C ILE A 146 -0.76 -17.83 -4.63
N VAL A 147 0.20 -17.17 -5.25
CA VAL A 147 0.27 -15.71 -5.44
C VAL A 147 -0.04 -15.39 -6.91
N MET A 148 -1.12 -14.66 -7.14
CA MET A 148 -1.55 -14.19 -8.46
C MET A 148 -1.11 -12.74 -8.64
N GLN A 149 -0.12 -12.53 -9.50
CA GLN A 149 0.37 -11.22 -9.90
C GLN A 149 -0.73 -10.43 -10.61
N ARG A 150 -0.80 -9.14 -10.28
CA ARG A 150 -1.73 -8.19 -10.89
C ARG A 150 -0.95 -7.03 -11.51
N VAL A 151 -1.02 -5.85 -10.93
CA VAL A 151 -0.42 -4.63 -11.48
C VAL A 151 1.04 -4.52 -11.03
N ASP A 152 1.32 -4.83 -9.77
CA ASP A 152 2.67 -4.80 -9.21
C ASP A 152 3.48 -6.00 -9.75
N ASN A 153 4.72 -5.73 -10.17
CA ASN A 153 5.61 -6.78 -10.69
C ASN A 153 6.27 -7.51 -9.51
N LEU A 154 6.16 -8.85 -9.47
CA LEU A 154 6.69 -9.69 -8.40
C LEU A 154 8.04 -10.34 -8.75
N GLU A 155 8.76 -9.82 -9.75
CA GLU A 155 10.02 -10.39 -10.25
C GLU A 155 11.07 -10.60 -9.15
N GLU A 156 11.14 -9.71 -8.16
CA GLU A 156 12.05 -9.87 -7.01
C GLU A 156 11.77 -11.15 -6.21
N PHE A 157 10.51 -11.54 -6.09
CA PHE A 157 10.09 -12.77 -5.42
C PHE A 157 10.22 -13.99 -6.34
N VAL A 158 9.94 -13.83 -7.65
CA VAL A 158 10.14 -14.89 -8.66
C VAL A 158 11.59 -15.37 -8.66
N ARG A 159 12.55 -14.44 -8.56
CA ARG A 159 14.00 -14.73 -8.52
C ARG A 159 14.45 -15.54 -7.30
N THR A 160 13.66 -15.59 -6.23
CA THR A 160 13.99 -16.38 -5.03
C THR A 160 13.63 -17.85 -5.17
N GLY A 161 12.75 -18.20 -6.11
CA GLY A 161 12.24 -19.56 -6.31
C GLY A 161 12.86 -20.28 -7.50
N VAL A 162 12.27 -21.42 -7.84
CA VAL A 162 12.61 -22.21 -9.03
C VAL A 162 11.72 -21.76 -10.19
N ILE A 163 12.33 -21.33 -11.29
CA ILE A 163 11.61 -20.97 -12.52
C ILE A 163 10.92 -22.20 -13.10
N VAL A 164 9.62 -22.09 -13.32
CA VAL A 164 8.78 -23.15 -13.91
C VAL A 164 8.36 -22.77 -15.33
N ASP A 165 7.97 -21.52 -15.55
CA ASP A 165 7.45 -20.97 -16.82
C ASP A 165 6.48 -21.89 -17.57
N ALA A 166 5.45 -22.41 -16.89
CA ALA A 166 4.49 -23.36 -17.45
C ALA A 166 3.06 -22.82 -17.50
N GLN A 167 2.17 -23.46 -18.28
CA GLN A 167 0.74 -23.17 -18.19
C GLN A 167 0.17 -23.65 -16.85
N VAL A 168 -0.74 -22.87 -16.26
CA VAL A 168 -1.39 -23.23 -15.01
C VAL A 168 -2.41 -24.35 -15.26
N THR A 169 -2.15 -25.51 -14.68
CA THR A 169 -3.08 -26.65 -14.65
C THR A 169 -3.30 -27.14 -13.22
N PRO A 170 -4.45 -27.76 -12.90
CA PRO A 170 -4.69 -28.32 -11.57
C PRO A 170 -3.61 -29.34 -11.18
N GLU A 171 -3.18 -30.19 -12.11
CA GLU A 171 -2.21 -31.25 -11.90
C GLU A 171 -0.83 -30.68 -11.52
N LEU A 172 -0.42 -29.59 -12.17
CA LEU A 172 0.85 -28.93 -11.86
C LEU A 172 0.84 -28.33 -10.44
N ILE A 173 -0.24 -27.64 -10.07
CA ILE A 173 -0.38 -27.07 -8.72
C ILE A 173 -0.35 -28.18 -7.66
N LEU A 174 -1.08 -29.27 -7.90
CA LEU A 174 -1.12 -30.42 -6.99
C LEU A 174 0.24 -31.10 -6.84
N GLN A 175 1.01 -31.19 -7.92
CA GLN A 175 2.33 -31.79 -7.89
C GLN A 175 3.35 -30.91 -7.15
N ILE A 176 3.26 -29.59 -7.32
CA ILE A 176 4.14 -28.65 -6.61
C ILE A 176 3.89 -28.69 -5.11
N PHE A 177 2.63 -28.67 -4.67
CA PHE A 177 2.29 -28.74 -3.24
C PHE A 177 2.19 -30.18 -2.71
N PHE A 178 2.74 -31.17 -3.44
CA PHE A 178 2.86 -32.50 -2.88
C PHE A 178 3.91 -32.50 -1.75
N PRO A 179 3.57 -32.98 -0.53
CA PRO A 179 4.48 -32.95 0.61
C PRO A 179 5.82 -33.61 0.33
N ASN A 180 6.88 -33.14 0.98
CA ASN A 180 8.24 -33.70 0.90
C ASN A 180 8.89 -33.60 -0.50
N THR A 181 8.49 -32.62 -1.32
CA THR A 181 9.14 -32.34 -2.61
C THR A 181 9.98 -31.06 -2.54
N PRO A 182 11.02 -30.85 -3.36
CA PRO A 182 11.76 -29.60 -3.31
C PRO A 182 10.92 -28.34 -3.62
N LEU A 183 9.77 -28.49 -4.30
CA LEU A 183 8.96 -27.36 -4.76
C LEU A 183 7.81 -26.96 -3.80
N HIS A 184 7.47 -27.80 -2.83
CA HIS A 184 6.32 -27.55 -1.94
C HIS A 184 6.56 -26.49 -0.85
N ASP A 185 7.82 -26.15 -0.60
CA ASP A 185 8.21 -25.21 0.44
C ASP A 185 8.32 -23.80 -0.14
N GLY A 186 7.35 -22.95 0.19
CA GLY A 186 7.22 -21.61 -0.34
C GLY A 186 5.95 -21.38 -1.16
N ALA A 187 5.97 -20.34 -1.99
CA ALA A 187 4.83 -19.93 -2.80
C ALA A 187 5.00 -20.29 -4.28
N ILE A 188 3.87 -20.49 -4.95
CA ILE A 188 3.78 -20.38 -6.40
C ILE A 188 3.47 -18.93 -6.75
N ILE A 189 4.14 -18.39 -7.78
CA ILE A 189 3.79 -17.10 -8.38
C ILE A 189 3.29 -17.32 -9.80
N MET A 190 2.14 -16.76 -10.13
CA MET A 190 1.55 -16.83 -11.48
C MET A 190 1.14 -15.46 -12.01
N GLU A 191 1.26 -15.29 -13.32
CA GLU A 191 0.83 -14.11 -14.06
C GLU A 191 -0.16 -14.54 -15.16
N GLY A 192 -1.41 -14.10 -15.02
CA GLY A 192 -2.48 -14.49 -15.94
C GLY A 192 -2.71 -16.01 -15.97
N SER A 193 -2.30 -16.66 -17.05
CA SER A 193 -2.43 -18.11 -17.25
C SER A 193 -1.10 -18.87 -17.21
N ARG A 194 0.00 -18.21 -16.86
CA ARG A 194 1.32 -18.84 -16.72
C ARG A 194 1.79 -18.83 -15.27
N MET A 195 2.37 -19.93 -14.85
CA MET A 195 3.09 -20.08 -13.60
C MET A 195 4.54 -19.69 -13.83
N LEU A 196 5.00 -18.63 -13.17
CA LEU A 196 6.35 -18.09 -13.36
C LEU A 196 7.36 -18.94 -12.59
N ALA A 197 7.11 -19.16 -11.30
CA ALA A 197 8.00 -19.87 -10.40
C ALA A 197 7.25 -20.57 -9.27
N ALA A 198 7.92 -21.55 -8.65
CA ALA A 198 7.51 -22.26 -7.46
C ALA A 198 8.60 -22.17 -6.38
N ALA A 199 8.29 -22.58 -5.15
CA ALA A 199 9.18 -22.45 -4.00
C ALA A 199 9.71 -21.01 -3.78
N CYS A 200 8.91 -19.99 -4.13
CA CYS A 200 9.27 -18.59 -3.94
C CYS A 200 9.18 -18.20 -2.46
N VAL A 201 10.16 -17.45 -1.99
CA VAL A 201 10.21 -16.94 -0.61
C VAL A 201 9.38 -15.66 -0.53
N MET A 202 8.38 -15.66 0.35
CA MET A 202 7.49 -14.51 0.58
C MET A 202 7.90 -13.73 1.84
N PRO A 203 7.69 -12.40 1.87
CA PRO A 203 7.85 -11.63 3.08
C PRO A 203 6.80 -12.05 4.12
N LEU A 204 7.19 -12.16 5.38
CA LEU A 204 6.26 -12.43 6.47
C LEU A 204 5.75 -11.12 7.05
N SER A 205 4.43 -11.00 7.20
CA SER A 205 3.87 -9.85 7.91
C SER A 205 4.33 -9.86 9.37
N ALA A 206 4.79 -8.69 9.84
CA ALA A 206 5.09 -8.43 11.25
C ALA A 206 3.85 -7.93 12.02
N SER A 207 2.69 -7.86 11.36
CA SER A 207 1.45 -7.35 11.94
C SER A 207 0.91 -8.31 13.00
N GLY A 208 0.68 -7.78 14.21
CA GLY A 208 0.02 -8.50 15.30
C GLY A 208 -1.46 -8.82 15.04
N VAL A 209 -2.03 -8.35 13.92
CA VAL A 209 -3.43 -8.63 13.52
C VAL A 209 -3.70 -10.14 13.47
N LEU A 210 -2.74 -10.93 13.02
CA LEU A 210 -2.87 -12.40 12.97
C LEU A 210 -2.66 -13.06 14.35
N ALA A 211 -2.06 -12.36 15.31
CA ALA A 211 -1.82 -12.85 16.67
C ALA A 211 -3.01 -12.61 17.62
N HIS A 212 -3.92 -11.70 17.27
CA HIS A 212 -5.08 -11.35 18.08
C HIS A 212 -6.33 -12.20 17.79
N THR A 213 -6.24 -13.23 16.93
CA THR A 213 -7.33 -14.19 16.72
C THR A 213 -7.18 -15.35 17.71
N PRO A 214 -7.95 -15.40 18.82
CA PRO A 214 -7.67 -16.30 19.95
C PRO A 214 -7.85 -17.79 19.63
N ASP A 215 -8.61 -18.11 18.57
CA ASP A 215 -9.05 -19.48 18.28
C ASP A 215 -8.26 -20.19 17.16
N ARG A 216 -7.36 -19.50 16.45
CA ARG A 216 -6.53 -20.11 15.37
C ARG A 216 -5.16 -19.45 15.29
N GLN A 217 -4.11 -20.16 15.73
CA GLN A 217 -2.74 -19.75 15.46
C GLN A 217 -2.47 -19.89 13.96
N LEU A 218 -2.42 -18.77 13.25
CA LEU A 218 -2.19 -18.77 11.81
C LEU A 218 -0.71 -19.09 11.51
N GLY A 219 -0.47 -20.16 10.76
CA GLY A 219 0.87 -20.64 10.40
C GLY A 219 1.67 -19.72 9.47
N LEU A 220 2.89 -20.14 9.13
CA LEU A 220 3.82 -19.36 8.31
C LEU A 220 3.26 -18.99 6.93
N ARG A 221 2.52 -19.89 6.27
CA ARG A 221 1.90 -19.61 4.96
C ARG A 221 0.87 -18.47 5.01
N HIS A 222 0.12 -18.37 6.10
CA HIS A 222 -0.83 -17.27 6.30
C HIS A 222 -0.11 -15.94 6.53
N ARG A 223 0.97 -15.94 7.32
CA ARG A 223 1.80 -14.74 7.53
C ARG A 223 2.50 -14.29 6.26
N ALA A 224 2.94 -15.24 5.44
CA ALA A 224 3.50 -14.99 4.10
C ALA A 224 2.45 -14.38 3.16
N ALA A 225 1.23 -14.92 3.15
CA ALA A 225 0.13 -14.39 2.35
C ALA A 225 -0.23 -12.95 2.74
N LEU A 226 -0.30 -12.67 4.04
CA LEU A 226 -0.52 -11.31 4.51
C LEU A 226 0.65 -10.39 4.11
N GLY A 227 1.89 -10.82 4.33
CA GLY A 227 3.07 -10.00 4.05
C GLY A 227 3.19 -9.61 2.58
N ILE A 228 2.93 -10.53 1.64
CA ILE A 228 2.97 -10.19 0.21
C ILE A 228 1.79 -9.26 -0.19
N SER A 229 0.62 -9.39 0.46
CA SER A 229 -0.52 -8.49 0.23
C SER A 229 -0.34 -7.09 0.82
N GLU A 230 0.56 -6.92 1.80
CA GLU A 230 0.90 -5.61 2.36
C GLU A 230 1.81 -4.81 1.42
N VAL A 231 2.65 -5.49 0.62
CA VAL A 231 3.67 -4.85 -0.22
C VAL A 231 3.31 -4.82 -1.70
N SER A 232 2.26 -5.54 -2.12
CA SER A 232 1.81 -5.62 -3.52
C SER A 232 0.29 -5.70 -3.66
N ASP A 233 -0.24 -5.44 -4.85
CA ASP A 233 -1.66 -5.63 -5.17
C ASP A 233 -2.04 -7.09 -5.52
N ALA A 234 -1.15 -8.05 -5.27
CA ALA A 234 -1.35 -9.45 -5.62
C ALA A 234 -2.52 -10.09 -4.85
N VAL A 235 -3.21 -11.03 -5.50
CA VAL A 235 -4.24 -11.85 -4.83
C VAL A 235 -3.62 -13.17 -4.41
N VAL A 236 -3.78 -13.54 -3.14
CA VAL A 236 -3.16 -14.73 -2.59
C VAL A 236 -4.22 -15.72 -2.13
N VAL A 237 -4.04 -16.99 -2.49
CA VAL A 237 -4.85 -18.11 -2.02
C VAL A 237 -3.99 -18.98 -1.11
N VAL A 238 -4.53 -19.31 0.07
CA VAL A 238 -3.86 -20.16 1.07
C VAL A 238 -4.74 -21.37 1.36
N VAL A 239 -4.11 -22.54 1.45
CA VAL A 239 -4.71 -23.77 1.98
C VAL A 239 -3.95 -24.13 3.25
N SER A 240 -4.68 -24.39 4.34
CA SER A 240 -4.11 -24.74 5.64
C SER A 240 -3.74 -26.22 5.67
N GLU A 241 -2.49 -26.51 6.03
CA GLU A 241 -2.07 -27.91 6.27
C GLU A 241 -2.71 -28.52 7.53
N GLU A 242 -3.20 -27.70 8.45
CA GLU A 242 -3.82 -28.17 9.70
C GLU A 242 -5.32 -28.45 9.51
N SER A 243 -6.01 -27.58 8.77
CA SER A 243 -7.47 -27.57 8.70
C SER A 243 -8.07 -27.77 7.30
N GLY A 244 -7.25 -27.73 6.25
CA GLY A 244 -7.70 -27.74 4.85
C GLY A 244 -8.08 -26.36 4.37
#